data_AF-A0A1G4YS50-F1
#
_entry.id   AF-A0A1G4YS50-F1
#
_cell.length_a   1.000
_cell.length_b   1.000
_cell.length_c   1.000
_cell.angle_alpha   90.00
_cell.angle_beta   90.00
_cell.angle_gamma   90.00
#
_symmetry.space_group_name_H-M   'P 1'
#
loop_
_entity.id
_entity.type
_entity.pdbx_description
1 polymer ?
#
loop_
_entity_poly.entity_id
_entity_poly.type
_entity_poly.pdbx_seq_one_letter_code
_entity_poly.pdbx_strand_id
1 'polypeptide(L)'
;MQDNFLLVENEAGHIRASIPIALPPVLNQSIADMVYSIPHTLLDLVNRHGSPLHVIWPHILQQNVDAFRAILTAGVIVQPRQL
;
A
#
# COMPACT_ATOMS: atom_id res chain seq x y z
N MET A 1 -27.22 -7.74 -11.79
CA MET A 1 -26.50 -7.17 -12.96
C MET A 1 -25.07 -6.93 -12.51
N GLN A 2 -24.03 -7.66 -12.93
CA GLN A 2 -23.95 -8.83 -13.81
C GLN A 2 -22.95 -9.81 -13.20
N ASP A 3 -23.32 -11.09 -13.23
CA ASP A 3 -22.45 -12.23 -13.04
C ASP A 3 -21.40 -12.28 -14.15
N ASN A 4 -20.12 -12.32 -13.79
CA ASN A 4 -19.03 -12.59 -14.72
C ASN A 4 -18.38 -13.94 -14.39
N PHE A 5 -19.19 -15.00 -14.41
CA PHE A 5 -18.73 -16.38 -14.50
C PHE A 5 -19.15 -16.91 -15.88
N LEU A 6 -18.29 -16.73 -16.88
CA LEU A 6 -18.38 -17.53 -18.10
C LEU A 6 -17.78 -18.90 -17.80
N LEU A 7 -18.63 -19.83 -17.36
CA LEU A 7 -18.30 -21.25 -17.33
C LEU A 7 -18.33 -21.77 -18.76
N VAL A 8 -17.16 -21.86 -19.38
CA VAL A 8 -16.95 -22.77 -20.51
C VAL A 8 -16.64 -24.12 -19.90
N GLU A 9 -17.63 -24.99 -19.83
CA GLU A 9 -17.43 -26.40 -19.52
C GLU A 9 -16.79 -27.07 -20.74
N ASN A 10 -15.52 -27.42 -20.63
CA ASN A 10 -14.91 -28.45 -21.46
C ASN A 10 -13.94 -29.26 -20.61
N GLU A 11 -14.19 -30.55 -20.57
CA GLU A 11 -13.49 -31.54 -19.76
C GLU A 11 -12.06 -31.78 -20.27
N ALA A 12 -11.11 -31.03 -19.72
CA ALA A 12 -9.69 -31.37 -19.66
C ALA A 12 -9.07 -30.52 -18.54
N GLY A 13 -8.33 -31.17 -17.64
CA GLY A 13 -7.77 -30.61 -16.38
C GLY A 13 -7.43 -29.13 -16.47
N HIS A 14 -8.32 -28.30 -15.89
CA HIS A 14 -8.21 -26.85 -15.95
C HIS A 14 -7.04 -26.35 -15.10
N ILE A 15 -5.92 -26.04 -15.75
CA ILE A 15 -5.01 -25.02 -15.22
C ILE A 15 -5.75 -23.70 -15.35
N ARG A 16 -6.39 -23.27 -14.25
CA ARG A 16 -6.98 -21.92 -14.15
C ARG A 16 -5.83 -20.91 -14.15
N ALA A 17 -5.50 -20.36 -15.32
CA ALA A 17 -4.66 -19.19 -15.40
C ALA A 17 -5.48 -18.00 -14.88
N SER A 18 -5.17 -17.52 -13.67
CA SER A 18 -5.70 -16.25 -13.18
C SER A 18 -5.18 -15.12 -14.06
N ILE A 19 -6.08 -14.30 -14.61
CA ILE A 19 -5.70 -13.07 -15.29
C ILE A 19 -4.94 -12.23 -14.25
N PRO A 20 -3.68 -11.82 -14.51
CA PRO A 20 -2.95 -11.00 -13.56
C PRO A 20 -3.71 -9.69 -13.38
N ILE A 21 -4.24 -9.47 -12.18
CA ILE A 21 -4.75 -8.15 -11.81
C ILE A 21 -3.55 -7.21 -11.86
N ALA A 22 -3.69 -6.06 -12.52
CA ALA A 22 -2.65 -5.04 -12.53
C ALA A 22 -2.29 -4.70 -11.07
N LEU A 23 -1.08 -5.05 -10.66
CA LEU A 23 -0.62 -4.75 -9.31
C LEU A 23 -0.44 -3.23 -9.20
N PRO A 24 -0.81 -2.64 -8.05
CA PRO A 24 -0.49 -1.25 -7.81
C PRO A 24 1.04 -1.06 -7.87
N PRO A 25 1.51 0.11 -8.33
CA PRO A 25 2.94 0.40 -8.35
C PRO A 25 3.54 0.27 -6.95
N VAL A 26 4.73 -0.32 -6.87
CA VAL A 26 5.45 -0.53 -5.60
C VAL A 26 5.79 0.80 -4.93
N LEU A 27 6.12 1.81 -5.73
CA LEU A 27 6.43 3.15 -5.24
C LEU A 27 5.18 4.01 -5.22
N ASN A 28 4.92 4.64 -4.08
CA ASN A 28 3.99 5.76 -4.02
C ASN A 28 4.45 6.87 -4.98
N GLN A 29 3.51 7.57 -5.61
CA GLN A 29 3.81 8.63 -6.59
C GLN A 29 4.80 9.68 -6.05
N SER A 30 4.66 10.13 -4.81
CA SER A 30 5.59 11.13 -4.23
C SER A 30 7.03 10.60 -4.07
N ILE A 31 7.19 9.29 -3.87
CA ILE A 31 8.51 8.65 -3.83
C ILE A 31 9.03 8.48 -5.27
N ALA A 32 8.17 8.05 -6.18
CA ALA A 32 8.51 7.90 -7.60
C ALA A 32 8.97 9.23 -8.22
N ASP A 33 8.27 10.33 -7.97
CA ASP A 33 8.65 11.67 -8.45
C ASP A 33 10.01 12.09 -7.89
N MET A 34 10.29 11.80 -6.61
CA MET A 34 11.61 12.09 -6.03
C MET A 34 12.72 11.25 -6.68
N VAL A 35 12.48 9.97 -6.93
CA VAL A 35 13.47 9.04 -7.50
C VAL A 35 13.72 9.32 -8.98
N TYR A 36 12.66 9.56 -9.76
CA TYR A 36 12.74 9.64 -11.22
C TYR A 36 12.84 11.07 -11.74
N SER A 37 12.18 12.04 -11.10
CA SER A 37 12.15 13.42 -11.62
C SER A 37 13.27 14.30 -11.07
N ILE A 38 13.78 14.00 -9.87
CA ILE A 38 14.82 14.82 -9.21
C ILE A 38 15.95 13.98 -8.55
N PRO A 39 16.60 13.07 -9.29
CA PRO A 39 17.62 12.18 -8.72
C PRO A 39 18.83 12.93 -8.12
N HIS A 40 19.18 14.09 -8.67
CA HIS A 40 20.27 14.93 -8.15
C HIS A 40 19.98 15.47 -6.75
N THR A 41 18.71 15.82 -6.47
CA THR A 41 18.29 16.28 -5.14
C THR A 41 18.51 15.19 -4.10
N LEU A 42 18.28 13.92 -4.44
CA LEU A 42 18.51 12.81 -3.52
C LEU A 42 19.99 12.69 -3.15
N LEU A 43 20.89 12.81 -4.14
CA LEU A 43 22.34 12.81 -3.92
C LEU A 43 22.78 13.99 -3.06
N ASP A 44 22.25 15.18 -3.33
CA ASP A 44 22.54 16.38 -2.54
C ASP A 44 22.11 16.21 -1.08
N LEU A 45 20.95 15.60 -0.84
CA LEU A 45 20.47 15.32 0.51
C LEU A 45 21.35 14.28 1.22
N VAL A 46 21.79 13.23 0.52
CA VAL A 46 22.76 12.25 1.06
C VAL A 46 24.07 12.94 1.42
N ASN A 47 24.58 13.83 0.55
CA ASN A 47 25.81 14.57 0.82
C ASN A 47 25.70 15.49 2.04
N ARG A 48 24.51 16.08 2.28
CA ARG A 48 24.26 16.99 3.40
C ARG A 48 23.97 16.27 4.72
N HIS A 49 23.25 15.16 4.67
CA HIS A 49 22.69 14.50 5.86
C HIS A 49 23.28 13.11 6.15
N GLY A 50 24.11 12.59 5.25
CA GLY A 50 24.73 11.28 5.37
C GLY A 50 23.86 10.14 4.83
N SER A 51 24.48 8.96 4.78
CA SER A 51 23.81 7.71 4.42
C SER A 51 23.66 6.83 5.67
N PRO A 52 22.52 6.15 5.86
CA PRO A 52 21.34 6.17 5.01
C PRO A 52 20.54 7.47 5.15
N LEU A 53 19.92 7.92 4.04
CA LEU A 53 19.06 9.09 4.06
C LEU A 53 17.67 8.70 4.62
N HIS A 54 17.35 9.17 5.82
CA HIS A 54 16.02 9.01 6.40
C HIS A 54 15.10 10.14 5.92
N VAL A 55 14.13 9.81 5.06
CA VAL A 55 13.15 10.77 4.53
C VAL A 55 11.78 10.52 5.17
N ILE A 56 11.16 11.57 5.68
CA ILE A 56 9.80 11.52 6.23
C ILE A 56 8.87 12.27 5.29
N TRP A 57 7.82 11.59 4.81
CA TRP A 57 6.72 12.21 4.08
C TRP A 57 5.57 12.52 5.04
N PRO A 58 5.30 13.79 5.37
CA PRO A 58 4.35 14.15 6.44
C PRO A 58 2.94 13.58 6.23
N HIS A 59 2.46 13.57 4.99
CA HIS A 59 1.13 13.06 4.67
C HIS A 59 1.02 11.54 4.84
N ILE A 60 2.08 10.77 4.52
CA ILE A 60 2.11 9.31 4.74
C ILE A 60 2.17 9.02 6.24
N LEU A 61 2.99 9.76 6.98
CA LEU A 61 3.05 9.63 8.44
C LEU A 61 1.69 9.90 9.09
N GLN A 62 1.01 10.96 8.67
CA GLN A 62 -0.33 11.31 9.16
C GLN A 62 -1.33 10.18 8.88
N GLN A 63 -1.36 9.67 7.64
CA GLN A 63 -2.23 8.55 7.27
C GLN A 63 -1.97 7.29 8.12
N ASN A 64 -0.70 6.97 8.38
CA ASN A 64 -0.34 5.82 9.21
C ASN A 64 -0.80 6.01 10.67
N VAL A 65 -0.62 7.21 11.22
CA VAL A 65 -1.07 7.54 12.58
C VAL A 65 -2.60 7.47 12.68
N ASP A 66 -3.32 7.99 11.70
CA ASP A 66 -4.79 7.97 11.68
C ASP A 66 -5.34 6.55 11.55
N ALA A 67 -4.76 5.74 10.65
CA ALA A 67 -5.11 4.33 10.50
C ALA A 67 -4.86 3.55 11.80
N PHE A 68 -3.73 3.80 12.46
CA PHE A 68 -3.40 3.18 13.73
C PHE A 68 -4.38 3.57 14.84
N ARG A 69 -4.72 4.86 14.95
CA ARG A 69 -5.71 5.36 15.91
C ARG A 69 -7.09 4.76 15.68
N ALA A 70 -7.50 4.59 14.42
CA ALA A 70 -8.79 4.00 14.08
C ALA A 70 -8.88 2.55 14.59
N ILE A 71 -7.83 1.75 14.42
CA ILE A 71 -7.76 0.38 14.92
C ILE A 71 -7.81 0.35 16.45
N LEU A 72 -7.01 1.19 17.11
CA LEU A 72 -7.01 1.25 18.58
C LEU A 72 -8.37 1.65 19.14
N THR A 73 -9.07 2.59 18.50
CA THR A 73 -10.40 3.04 18.95
C THR A 73 -11.46 1.97 18.67
N ALA A 74 -11.40 1.29 17.52
CA ALA A 74 -12.32 0.20 17.19
C ALA A 74 -12.12 -1.04 18.08
N GLY A 75 -10.89 -1.28 18.55
CA GLY A 75 -10.57 -2.34 19.51
C GLY A 75 -11.02 -2.04 20.95
N VAL A 76 -11.35 -0.78 21.27
CA VAL A 76 -11.91 -0.34 22.57
C VAL A 76 -13.44 -0.43 22.53
N ILE A 77 -14.00 -1.54 22.01
CA ILE A 77 -15.34 -1.95 22.42
C ILE A 77 -15.17 -2.62 23.77
N VAL A 78 -15.34 -1.82 24.83
CA VAL A 78 -15.55 -2.30 26.19
C VAL A 78 -16.78 -3.21 26.15
N GLN A 79 -16.58 -4.53 26.18
CA GLN A 79 -17.67 -5.44 26.48
C GLN A 79 -18.12 -5.13 27.92
N PRO A 80 -19.36 -4.67 28.16
CA PRO A 80 -19.87 -4.56 29.51
C PRO A 80 -19.91 -5.96 30.08
N ARG A 81 -19.00 -6.25 31.03
CA ARG A 81 -19.01 -7.47 31.82
C ARG A 81 -20.36 -7.51 32.53
N GLN A 82 -21.29 -8.33 32.03
CA GLN A 82 -22.57 -8.59 32.68
C GLN A 82 -22.23 -9.25 34.03
N LEU A 83 -22.42 -8.51 35.11
CA LEU A 83 -22.45 -9.01 36.49
C LEU A 83 -23.91 -9.05 36.93
#